data_AF-A0A2W0F3N2-F1
#
_entry.id   AF-A0A2W0F3N2-F1
#
_cell.length_a   1.000
_cell.length_b   1.000
_cell.length_c   1.000
_cell.angle_alpha   90.00
_cell.angle_beta   90.00
_cell.angle_gamma   90.00
#
_symmetry.space_group_name_H-M   'P 1'
#
loop_
_entity.id
_entity.type
_entity.pdbx_description
1 polymer ?
#
loop_
_entity_poly.entity_id
_entity_poly.type
_entity_poly.pdbx_seq_one_letter_code
_entity_poly.pdbx_strand_id
1 'polypeptide(L)' 'MTQVTVKQLADEVKTPVERLLQQMREAGLPHTAAEESVTDSEKQSLLT' A
#
# COMPACT_ATOMS: atom_id res chain seq x y z
N MET A 1 4.72 -9.81 11.21
CA MET A 1 4.02 -8.69 11.86
C MET A 1 4.80 -7.41 11.58
N THR A 2 4.92 -7.03 10.31
CA THR A 2 5.67 -5.83 9.93
C THR A 2 4.70 -4.89 9.23
N GLN A 3 4.19 -3.92 9.99
CA GLN A 3 3.37 -2.86 9.45
C GLN A 3 4.31 -1.79 8.88
N VAL A 4 4.19 -1.49 7.60
CA VAL A 4 4.95 -0.42 6.94
C VAL A 4 3.98 0.57 6.36
N THR A 5 4.32 1.85 6.31
CA THR A 5 3.39 2.83 5.77
C THR A 5 3.26 2.70 4.24
N VAL A 6 2.16 3.20 3.68
CA VAL A 6 1.93 3.24 2.22
C VAL A 6 3.14 3.89 1.52
N LYS A 7 3.70 4.94 2.12
CA LYS A 7 4.93 5.60 1.64
C LYS A 7 6.14 4.68 1.63
N GLN A 8 6.36 3.90 2.70
CA GLN A 8 7.47 2.94 2.75
C GLN A 8 7.28 1.80 1.75
N LEU A 9 6.06 1.29 1.61
CA LEU A 9 5.71 0.27 0.63
C LEU A 9 5.96 0.78 -0.80
N ALA A 10 5.51 1.99 -1.11
CA ALA A 10 5.73 2.66 -2.39
C ALA A 10 7.24 2.78 -2.72
N ASP A 11 8.06 3.13 -1.73
CA ASP A 11 9.51 3.23 -1.88
C ASP A 11 10.15 1.84 -2.13
N GLU A 12 9.71 0.82 -1.39
CA GLU A 12 10.17 -0.58 -1.51
C GLU A 12 9.85 -1.18 -2.89
N VAL A 13 8.64 -0.94 -3.40
CA VAL A 13 8.22 -1.39 -4.74
C VAL A 13 8.56 -0.38 -5.85
N LYS A 14 9.31 0.69 -5.54
CA LYS A 14 9.69 1.78 -6.47
C LYS A 14 8.52 2.30 -7.32
N THR A 15 7.34 2.36 -6.72
CA THR A 15 6.10 2.77 -7.38
C THR A 15 5.62 4.04 -6.70
N PRO A 16 5.14 5.06 -7.44
CA PRO A 16 4.68 6.29 -6.80
C PRO A 16 3.49 6.01 -5.86
N VAL A 17 3.45 6.72 -4.73
CA VAL A 17 2.42 6.56 -3.70
C VAL A 17 1.01 6.68 -4.28
N GLU A 18 0.79 7.58 -5.23
CA GLU A 18 -0.51 7.74 -5.91
C GLU A 18 -0.94 6.48 -6.67
N ARG A 19 -0.02 5.81 -7.38
CA ARG A 19 -0.30 4.54 -8.08
C ARG A 19 -0.66 3.44 -7.09
N LEU A 20 0.10 3.35 -6.00
CA LEU A 20 -0.14 2.37 -4.96
C LEU A 20 -1.49 2.63 -4.27
N LEU A 21 -1.81 3.88 -3.92
CA LEU A 21 -3.11 4.27 -3.36
C LEU A 21 -4.26 3.97 -4.32
N GLN A 22 -4.06 4.16 -5.62
CA GLN A 22 -5.06 3.82 -6.63
C GLN A 22 -5.33 2.31 -6.66
N GLN A 23 -4.27 1.51 -6.70
CA GLN A 23 -4.36 0.05 -6.67
C GLN A 23 -4.99 -0.46 -5.36
N MET A 24 -4.68 0.20 -4.23
CA MET A 24 -5.32 -0.07 -2.95
C MET A 24 -6.81 0.19 -2.97
N ARG A 25 -7.21 1.32 -3.58
CA ARG A 25 -8.61 1.69 -3.74
C ARG A 25 -9.35 0.70 -4.66
N GLU A 26 -8.71 0.22 -5.72
CA GLU A 26 -9.23 -0.82 -6.61
C GLU A 26 -9.40 -2.17 -5.90
N ALA A 27 -8.51 -2.51 -4.98
CA ALA A 27 -8.61 -3.68 -4.12
C ALA A 27 -9.64 -3.51 -2.97
N GLY A 28 -10.28 -2.34 -2.84
CA GLY A 28 -11.26 -2.05 -1.79
C GLY A 28 -10.63 -1.76 -0.42
N LEU A 29 -9.35 -1.42 -0.37
CA LEU A 29 -8.67 -1.06 0.86
C LEU A 29 -8.99 0.39 1.26
N PRO A 30 -9.20 0.68 2.55
CA PRO A 30 -9.60 2.01 3.03
C PRO A 30 -8.46 3.05 3.01
N HIS A 31 -7.27 2.69 2.52
CA HIS A 31 -6.11 3.58 2.48
C HIS A 31 -6.30 4.74 1.51
N THR A 32 -6.14 5.95 2.03
CA THR A 32 -6.29 7.22 1.34
C THR A 32 -5.05 8.12 1.47
N ALA A 33 -4.17 7.85 2.44
CA ALA A 33 -2.98 8.65 2.70
C ALA A 33 -1.67 7.84 2.72
N ALA A 34 -0.57 8.51 2.37
CA ALA A 34 0.78 7.94 2.36
C ALA A 34 1.27 7.48 3.75
N GLU A 35 0.72 8.09 4.81
CA GLU A 35 1.07 7.84 6.20
C GLU A 35 0.28 6.68 6.81
N GLU A 36 -0.75 6.20 6.11
CA GLU A 36 -1.49 5.04 6.55
C GLU A 36 -0.62 3.80 6.53
N SER A 37 -0.95 2.90 7.43
CA SER A 37 -0.17 1.73 7.73
C SER A 37 -0.70 0.53 6.94
N VAL A 38 0.16 -0.06 6.13
CA VAL A 38 -0.13 -1.24 5.32
C VAL A 38 0.47 -2.46 5.99
N THR A 39 -0.37 -3.46 6.19
CA THR A 39 0.06 -4.77 6.68
C THR A 39 0.59 -5.65 5.55
N ASP A 40 1.42 -6.64 5.90
CA ASP A 40 1.92 -7.60 4.92
C ASP A 40 0.78 -8.37 4.20
N SER A 41 -0.37 -8.54 4.85
CA SER A 41 -1.54 -9.18 4.22
C SER A 41 -2.14 -8.32 3.09
N GLU A 42 -2.21 -7.01 3.31
CA GLU A 42 -2.75 -6.08 2.31
C GLU A 42 -1.78 -5.93 1.13
N LYS A 43 -0.46 -5.89 1.40
CA LYS A 43 0.56 -5.97 0.34
C LYS A 43 0.39 -7.21 -0.52
N GLN A 44 0.27 -8.39 0.10
CA GLN A 44 0.11 -9.65 -0.61
C GLN A 44 -1.15 -9.67 -1.50
N SER A 45 -2.22 -9.04 -1.04
CA SER A 45 -3.46 -8.89 -1.81
C SER A 45 -3.31 -7.96 -3.02
N LEU A 46 -2.32 -7.07 -3.05
CA LEU A 46 -2.06 -6.15 -4.15
C LEU A 46 -1.08 -6.73 -5.18
N LEU A 47 -0.20 -7.65 -4.77
CA LEU A 47 0.80 -8.32 -5.63
C LEU A 47 0.34 -9.66 -6.21
N THR A 48 -0.84 -10.16 -5.81
CA THR A 48 -1.49 -11.36 -6.36
C THR A 48 -2.27 -11.01 -7.61
#